data_AF-A0A7Y3DE55-F1
#
_entry.id   AF-A0A7Y3DE55-F1
#
_cell.length_a   1.000
_cell.length_b   1.000
_cell.length_c   1.000
_cell.angle_alpha   90.00
_cell.angle_beta   90.00
_cell.angle_gamma   90.00
#
_symmetry.space_group_name_H-M   'P 1'
#
loop_
_entity.id
_entity.type
_entity.pdbx_description
1 polymer ?
#
loop_
_entity_poly.entity_id
_entity_poly.type
_entity_poly.pdbx_seq_one_letter_code
_entity_poly.pdbx_strand_id
1 'polypeptide(L)'
;MKLRVAAIILALGVGLASWGTTVLTARFKSLAEDLQWLEPRAFEGLTVVAIGTGTAYENPSRLGPATLVGTGTRAVLVDAGRAVTEALRSARVPVTQPDTVFLTRLSPETTVG
;
A
#
# COMPACT_ATOMS: atom_id res chain seq x y z
N MET A 1 -11.75 -53.95 6.99
CA MET A 1 -11.75 -52.85 7.99
C MET A 1 -10.47 -52.01 7.94
N LYS A 2 -9.28 -52.61 7.96
CA LYS A 2 -7.98 -51.90 7.96
C LYS A 2 -7.75 -50.95 6.78
N LEU A 3 -8.14 -51.34 5.55
CA LEU A 3 -7.96 -50.50 4.35
C LEU A 3 -8.81 -49.21 4.36
N ARG A 4 -10.04 -49.28 4.86
CA ARG A 4 -10.94 -48.10 4.96
C ARG A 4 -10.40 -47.09 5.96
N VAL A 5 -9.91 -47.56 7.10
CA VAL A 5 -9.29 -46.70 8.12
C VAL A 5 -8.02 -46.05 7.58
N ALA A 6 -7.16 -46.80 6.87
CA ALA A 6 -5.98 -46.24 6.23
C ALA A 6 -6.32 -45.17 5.18
N ALA A 7 -7.35 -45.39 4.36
CA ALA A 7 -7.81 -44.42 3.38
C ALA A 7 -8.36 -43.12 4.02
N ILE A 8 -9.10 -43.23 5.13
CA ILE A 8 -9.61 -42.07 5.88
C ILE A 8 -8.45 -41.26 6.47
N ILE A 9 -7.46 -41.93 7.08
CA ILE A 9 -6.28 -41.26 7.65
C ILE A 9 -5.50 -40.52 6.56
N LEU A 10 -5.30 -41.16 5.39
CA LEU A 10 -4.63 -40.53 4.26
C LEU A 10 -5.40 -39.30 3.76
N ALA A 11 -6.71 -39.41 3.58
CA ALA A 11 -7.56 -38.30 3.13
C ALA A 11 -7.54 -37.12 4.12
N LEU A 12 -7.58 -37.39 5.43
CA LEU A 12 -7.44 -36.38 6.47
C LEU A 12 -6.06 -35.73 6.43
N GLY A 13 -4.98 -36.51 6.26
CA GLY A 13 -3.62 -36.00 6.13
C GLY A 13 -3.46 -35.06 4.92
N VAL A 14 -4.01 -35.44 3.76
CA VAL A 14 -4.01 -34.59 2.56
C VAL A 14 -4.84 -33.32 2.77
N GLY A 15 -6.02 -33.43 3.39
CA GLY A 15 -6.87 -32.29 3.69
C GLY A 15 -6.19 -31.28 4.63
N LEU A 16 -5.54 -31.78 5.70
CA LEU A 16 -4.79 -30.94 6.64
C LEU A 16 -3.57 -30.28 5.98
N ALA A 17 -2.84 -31.03 5.14
CA ALA A 17 -1.72 -30.46 4.38
C ALA A 17 -2.19 -29.36 3.42
N SER A 18 -3.28 -29.60 2.68
CA SER A 18 -3.86 -28.62 1.74
C SER A 18 -4.43 -27.38 2.44
N TRP A 19 -5.03 -27.55 3.62
CA TRP A 19 -5.43 -26.41 4.45
C TRP A 19 -4.19 -25.62 4.87
N GLY A 20 -3.18 -26.33 5.39
CA GLY A 20 -1.94 -25.73 5.87
C GLY A 20 -1.24 -24.89 4.80
N THR A 21 -1.14 -25.41 3.57
CA THR A 21 -0.57 -24.67 2.44
C THR A 21 -1.41 -23.45 2.09
N THR A 22 -2.74 -23.55 2.07
CA THR A 22 -3.63 -22.41 1.80
C THR A 22 -3.45 -21.29 2.81
N VAL A 23 -3.39 -21.61 4.11
CA VAL A 23 -3.14 -20.63 5.18
C VAL A 23 -1.77 -19.99 4.99
N LEU A 24 -0.73 -20.79 4.71
CA LEU A 24 0.62 -20.28 4.50
C LEU A 24 0.67 -19.30 3.32
N THR A 25 0.11 -19.68 2.17
CA THR A 25 0.06 -18.82 0.98
C THR A 25 -0.72 -17.54 1.23
N ALA A 26 -1.85 -17.60 1.96
CA ALA A 26 -2.61 -16.41 2.31
C ALA A 26 -1.79 -15.42 3.16
N ARG A 27 -0.98 -15.93 4.10
CA ARG A 27 -0.09 -15.10 4.92
C ARG A 27 1.08 -14.51 4.14
N PHE A 28 1.62 -15.25 3.17
CA PHE A 28 2.65 -14.72 2.28
C PHE A 28 2.11 -13.72 1.26
N LYS A 29 0.86 -13.88 0.82
CA LYS A 29 0.22 -12.98 -0.14
C LYS A 29 0.13 -11.54 0.40
N SER A 30 -0.24 -11.35 1.67
CA SER A 30 -0.29 -9.99 2.25
C SER A 30 1.09 -9.32 2.27
N LEU A 31 2.15 -10.06 2.61
CA LEU A 31 3.52 -9.54 2.57
C LEU A 31 3.96 -9.22 1.14
N ALA A 32 3.63 -10.08 0.18
CA ALA A 32 3.93 -9.84 -1.23
C ALA A 32 3.19 -8.60 -1.76
N GLU A 33 1.95 -8.37 -1.34
CA GLU A 33 1.17 -7.20 -1.74
C GLU A 33 1.78 -5.88 -1.23
N ASP A 34 2.42 -5.89 -0.07
CA ASP A 34 3.12 -4.72 0.48
C ASP A 34 4.47 -4.45 -0.19
N LEU A 35 5.07 -5.46 -0.79
CA LEU A 35 6.37 -5.37 -1.47
C LEU A 35 6.26 -5.25 -3.00
N GLN A 36 5.10 -5.56 -3.59
CA GLN A 36 4.93 -5.54 -5.05
C GLN A 36 5.19 -4.15 -5.63
N TRP A 37 5.71 -4.10 -6.85
CA TRP A 37 5.77 -2.87 -7.63
C TRP A 37 4.34 -2.36 -7.88
N LEU A 38 4.14 -1.05 -7.70
CA LEU A 38 2.86 -0.42 -8.02
C LEU A 38 2.91 0.04 -9.48
N GLU A 39 1.91 -0.38 -10.25
CA GLU A 39 1.65 0.21 -11.55
C GLU A 39 1.09 1.64 -11.40
N PRO A 40 1.31 2.53 -12.37
CA PRO A 40 0.72 3.87 -12.35
C PRO A 40 -0.81 3.80 -12.18
N ARG A 41 -1.31 4.50 -11.17
CA ARG A 41 -2.74 4.56 -10.85
C ARG A 41 -3.47 5.43 -11.87
N ALA A 42 -4.52 4.91 -12.48
CA ALA A 42 -5.44 5.71 -13.29
C ALA A 42 -6.51 6.38 -12.41
N PHE A 43 -6.77 7.66 -12.63
CA PHE A 43 -7.83 8.45 -12.01
C PHE A 43 -8.91 8.74 -13.06
N GLU A 44 -10.17 8.37 -12.78
CA GLU A 44 -11.29 8.51 -13.73
C GLU A 44 -11.62 9.97 -14.09
N GLY A 45 -11.30 10.91 -13.21
CA GLY A 45 -11.47 12.35 -13.40
C GLY A 45 -10.49 13.14 -12.55
N LEU A 46 -10.67 14.47 -12.46
CA LEU A 46 -9.88 15.29 -11.55
C LEU A 46 -10.14 14.84 -10.10
N THR A 47 -9.12 14.24 -9.49
CA THR A 47 -9.21 13.65 -8.15
C THR A 47 -8.19 14.32 -7.24
N VAL A 48 -8.63 14.71 -6.05
CA VAL A 48 -7.75 15.25 -5.00
C VAL A 48 -7.76 14.29 -3.83
N VAL A 49 -6.59 13.86 -3.38
CA VAL A 49 -6.42 12.91 -2.28
C VAL A 49 -5.52 13.54 -1.23
N ALA A 50 -6.05 13.71 -0.02
CA ALA A 50 -5.25 14.10 1.14
C ALA A 50 -4.47 12.89 1.64
N ILE A 51 -3.26 12.68 1.12
CA ILE A 51 -2.42 11.53 1.46
C ILE A 51 -1.63 11.77 2.77
N GLY A 52 -1.47 13.02 3.16
CA GLY A 52 -0.84 13.43 4.41
C GLY A 52 -1.47 14.71 4.96
N THR A 53 -1.84 14.68 6.24
CA THR A 53 -2.65 15.74 6.88
C THR A 53 -2.10 16.17 8.24
N GLY A 54 -0.87 15.76 8.56
CA GLY A 54 -0.15 16.15 9.77
C GLY A 54 0.30 17.60 9.73
N THR A 55 1.00 18.02 10.79
CA THR A 55 1.51 19.38 10.95
C THR A 55 2.89 19.32 11.62
N ALA A 56 3.42 20.45 12.09
CA ALA A 56 4.65 20.49 12.90
C ALA A 56 4.54 19.70 14.22
N TYR A 57 3.33 19.44 14.72
CA TYR A 57 3.12 18.69 15.95
C TYR A 57 3.25 17.18 15.74
N GLU A 58 3.90 16.50 16.67
CA GLU A 58 4.11 15.06 16.62
C GLU A 58 2.78 14.31 16.76
N ASN A 59 2.35 13.69 15.67
CA ASN A 59 1.23 12.75 15.70
C ASN A 59 1.60 11.49 14.90
N PRO A 60 1.80 10.34 15.57
CA PRO A 60 2.13 9.09 14.90
C PRO A 60 1.06 8.60 13.91
N SER A 61 -0.20 9.00 14.11
CA SER A 61 -1.33 8.63 13.24
C SER A 61 -1.51 9.54 12.01
N ARG A 62 -0.67 10.57 11.86
CA ARG A 62 -0.79 11.57 10.79
C ARG A 62 0.56 11.79 10.10
N LEU A 63 0.64 11.40 8.82
CA LEU A 63 1.79 11.67 7.96
C LEU A 63 1.88 13.16 7.64
N GLY A 64 3.07 13.66 7.28
CA GLY A 64 3.30 15.09 7.01
C GLY A 64 2.39 15.64 5.90
N PRO A 65 2.20 16.96 5.81
CA PRO A 65 1.40 17.60 4.76
C PRO A 65 1.78 17.10 3.36
N ALA A 66 0.80 16.52 2.66
CA ALA A 66 0.93 16.10 1.27
C ALA A 66 -0.45 15.88 0.65
N THR A 67 -0.68 16.49 -0.52
CA THR A 67 -1.91 16.32 -1.30
C THR A 67 -1.56 15.84 -2.69
N LEU A 68 -2.20 14.75 -3.12
CA LEU A 68 -2.08 14.25 -4.49
C LEU A 68 -3.23 14.80 -5.33
N VAL A 69 -2.92 15.31 -6.51
CA VAL A 69 -3.91 15.70 -7.51
C VAL A 69 -3.67 14.89 -8.77
N GLY A 70 -4.68 14.12 -9.21
CA GLY A 70 -4.55 13.18 -10.33
C GLY A 70 -5.67 13.32 -11.35
N THR A 71 -5.35 13.02 -12.61
CA THR A 71 -6.31 12.86 -13.71
C THR A 71 -5.71 11.93 -14.78
N GLY A 72 -6.47 10.91 -15.21
CA GLY A 72 -5.90 9.84 -16.03
C GLY A 72 -4.71 9.20 -15.32
N THR A 73 -3.57 9.04 -16.00
CA THR A 73 -2.32 8.54 -15.37
C THR A 73 -1.40 9.64 -14.87
N ARG A 74 -1.74 10.93 -15.09
CA ARG A 74 -0.95 12.04 -14.57
C ARG A 74 -1.30 12.30 -13.13
N ALA A 75 -0.28 12.56 -12.34
CA ALA A 75 -0.42 13.01 -10.96
C ALA A 75 0.59 14.11 -10.68
N VAL A 76 0.19 15.03 -9.82
CA VAL A 76 1.07 16.05 -9.24
C VAL A 76 0.94 15.97 -7.72
N LEU A 77 2.04 16.29 -7.05
CA LEU A 77 2.11 16.31 -5.60
C LEU A 77 2.16 17.76 -5.13
N VAL A 78 1.37 18.10 -4.11
CA VAL A 78 1.41 19.39 -3.41
C VAL A 78 1.94 19.13 -2.00
N ASP A 79 3.09 19.71 -1.70
CA ASP A 79 3.96 19.45 -0.56
C ASP A 79 4.49 18.01 -0.47
N ALA A 80 5.69 17.88 0.07
CA ALA A 80 6.38 16.62 0.30
C ALA A 80 6.81 16.55 1.78
N GLY A 81 5.81 16.56 2.66
CA GLY A 81 6.05 16.40 4.09
C GLY A 81 6.53 15.01 4.48
N ARG A 82 6.96 14.87 5.73
CA ARG A 82 7.46 13.60 6.31
C ARG A 82 6.62 12.39 5.89
N ALA A 83 7.30 11.36 5.42
CA ALA A 83 6.74 10.06 5.02
C ALA A 83 5.79 10.13 3.81
N VAL A 84 6.08 11.01 2.85
CA VAL A 84 5.28 11.14 1.62
C VAL A 84 5.35 9.89 0.74
N THR A 85 6.46 9.15 0.77
CA THR A 85 6.58 7.90 0.00
C THR A 85 5.63 6.81 0.52
N GLU A 86 5.48 6.72 1.84
CA GLU A 86 4.55 5.84 2.53
C GLU A 86 3.09 6.29 2.31
N ALA A 87 2.87 7.61 2.27
CA ALA A 87 1.58 8.19 1.91
C ALA A 87 1.16 7.81 0.48
N LEU A 88 2.07 7.91 -0.49
CA LEU A 88 1.86 7.49 -1.88
C LEU A 88 1.59 5.99 -1.99
N ARG A 89 2.39 5.16 -1.29
CA ARG A 89 2.17 3.70 -1.20
C ARG A 89 0.77 3.38 -0.68
N SER A 90 0.36 4.04 0.41
CA SER A 90 -0.96 3.88 1.02
C SER A 90 -2.09 4.29 0.07
N ALA A 91 -1.84 5.30 -0.77
CA ALA A 91 -2.74 5.73 -1.84
C ALA A 91 -2.67 4.85 -3.10
N ARG A 92 -1.88 3.76 -3.10
CA ARG A 92 -1.63 2.88 -4.25
C ARG A 92 -1.09 3.64 -5.46
N VAL A 93 -0.21 4.61 -5.23
CA VAL A 93 0.45 5.43 -6.26
C VAL A 93 1.95 5.18 -6.17
N PRO A 94 2.62 4.75 -7.24
CA PRO A 94 4.08 4.62 -7.22
C PRO A 94 4.74 5.99 -7.08
N VAL A 95 5.86 6.04 -6.36
CA VAL A 95 6.64 7.27 -6.13
C VAL A 95 7.14 7.94 -7.41
N THR A 96 7.21 7.19 -8.51
CA THR A 96 7.61 7.65 -9.85
C THR A 96 6.49 8.27 -10.67
N GLN A 97 5.22 8.14 -10.24
CA GLN A 97 4.08 8.64 -11.02
C GLN A 97 3.89 10.16 -10.89
N PRO A 98 4.01 10.80 -9.71
CA PRO A 98 3.98 12.25 -9.64
C PRO A 98 5.17 12.85 -10.41
N ASP A 99 4.89 13.52 -11.52
CA ASP A 99 5.93 14.12 -12.38
C ASP A 99 6.31 15.54 -11.96
N THR A 100 5.52 16.13 -11.06
CA THR A 100 5.64 17.51 -10.60
C THR A 100 5.36 17.60 -9.11
N VAL A 101 6.19 18.35 -8.39
CA VAL A 101 5.99 18.68 -6.97
C VAL A 101 5.84 20.18 -6.81
N PHE A 102 4.72 20.63 -6.25
CA PHE A 102 4.48 22.01 -5.85
C PHE A 102 4.72 22.15 -4.37
N LEU A 103 5.67 23.00 -3.97
CA LEU A 103 5.91 23.32 -2.57
C LEU A 103 5.19 24.62 -2.22
N THR A 104 4.29 24.57 -1.25
CA THR A 104 3.54 25.76 -0.78
C THR A 104 4.43 26.70 0.03
N ARG A 105 5.45 26.14 0.69
CA ARG A 105 6.50 26.86 1.43
C ARG A 105 7.78 26.02 1.44
N LEU A 106 8.89 26.66 1.79
CA LEU A 106 10.17 25.99 2.06
C LEU A 106 10.38 25.78 3.57
N SER A 107 9.40 25.20 4.27
CA SER A 107 9.53 24.84 5.68
C SER A 107 9.69 23.33 5.86
N PRO A 108 10.31 22.87 6.96
CA PRO A 108 10.59 21.46 7.17
C PRO A 108 9.35 20.57 7.05
N GLU A 109 8.18 21.06 7.48
CA GLU A 109 6.93 20.29 7.43
C GLU A 109 6.52 19.94 6.00
N THR A 110 6.90 20.76 5.02
CA THR A 110 6.48 20.63 3.62
C THR A 110 7.55 20.04 2.70
N THR A 111 8.80 19.86 3.16
CA THR A 111 9.94 19.56 2.27
C THR A 111 10.84 18.40 2.68
N VAL A 112 10.74 17.86 3.90
CA VAL A 112 11.68 16.84 4.42
C VAL A 112 11.35 15.40 4.03
N GLY A 113 10.28 15.19 3.26
CA GLY A 113 9.80 13.87 2.83
C GLY A 113 10.55 13.28 1.65
#